data_AF-A0A850JNI1-F1
#
_entry.id   AF-A0A850JNI1-F1
#
_cell.length_a   1.000
_cell.length_b   1.000
_cell.length_c   1.000
_cell.angle_alpha   90.00
_cell.angle_beta   90.00
_cell.angle_gamma   90.00
#
_symmetry.space_group_name_H-M   'P 1'
#
loop_
_entity.id
_entity.type
_entity.pdbx_description
1 polymer ?
#
loop_
_entity_poly.entity_id
_entity_poly.type
_entity_poly.pdbx_seq_one_letter_code
_entity_poly.pdbx_strand_id
1 'polypeptide(L)'
;MTPGKGGGLELLAVLTLPGVERSVRQARLFLRDILVPAHLSPGDELLDDMVLVVDEFAGNGIRHTASGQGGKIHIALWAGRGVLR
;
A
#
# COMPACT_ATOMS: atom_id res chain seq x y z
N MET A 1 -17.31 5.80 1.32
CA MET A 1 -17.23 4.33 1.29
C MET A 1 -16.94 3.86 2.69
N THR A 2 -17.84 3.09 3.29
CA THR A 2 -17.62 2.43 4.59
C THR A 2 -16.64 1.26 4.39
N PRO A 3 -15.66 1.05 5.28
CA PRO A 3 -14.76 -0.09 5.19
C PRO A 3 -15.56 -1.39 5.42
N GLY A 4 -15.44 -2.33 4.48
CA GLY A 4 -16.06 -3.65 4.61
C GLY A 4 -15.24 -4.52 5.57
N LYS A 5 -15.88 -5.16 6.55
CA LYS A 5 -15.25 -6.19 7.40
C LYS A 5 -15.24 -7.52 6.66
N GLY A 6 -14.10 -7.93 6.13
CA GLY A 6 -13.90 -9.25 5.52
C GLY A 6 -13.03 -10.11 6.43
N GLY A 7 -13.55 -11.21 6.97
CA GLY A 7 -12.74 -12.25 7.62
C GLY A 7 -11.93 -11.84 8.86
N GLY A 8 -12.32 -10.79 9.58
CA GLY A 8 -11.56 -10.26 10.73
C GLY A 8 -10.49 -9.21 10.36
N LEU A 9 -10.44 -8.81 9.08
CA LEU A 9 -9.67 -7.68 8.59
C LEU A 9 -10.57 -6.46 8.38
N GLU A 10 -10.05 -5.30 8.76
CA GLU A 10 -10.59 -3.97 8.51
C GLU A 10 -9.82 -3.33 7.34
N LEU A 11 -10.54 -2.80 6.36
CA LEU A 11 -9.95 -2.01 5.29
C LEU A 11 -9.56 -0.63 5.84
N LEU A 12 -8.27 -0.34 5.91
CA LEU A 12 -7.77 0.95 6.39
C LEU A 12 -7.85 2.03 5.32
N ALA A 13 -7.38 1.72 4.11
CA ALA A 13 -7.36 2.67 3.01
C ALA A 13 -7.17 1.99 1.65
N VAL A 14 -7.56 2.69 0.58
CA VAL A 14 -7.33 2.28 -0.81
C VAL A 14 -6.72 3.45 -1.58
N LEU A 15 -5.69 3.17 -2.36
CA LEU A 15 -5.06 4.11 -3.27
C LEU A 15 -5.05 3.54 -4.69
N THR A 16 -5.34 4.40 -5.67
CA THR A 16 -5.17 4.10 -7.08
C THR A 16 -4.24 5.13 -7.70
N LEU A 17 -3.18 4.67 -8.35
CA LEU A 17 -2.17 5.54 -8.99
C LEU A 17 -2.01 5.18 -10.47
N PRO A 18 -1.65 6.15 -11.33
CA PRO A 18 -1.19 5.84 -12.68
C PRO A 18 0.09 4.99 -12.60
N GLY A 19 0.23 4.00 -13.48
CA GLY A 19 1.40 3.12 -13.53
C GLY A 19 2.61 3.79 -14.17
N VAL A 20 3.17 4.77 -13.48
CA VAL A 20 4.35 5.53 -13.90
C VAL A 20 5.34 5.60 -12.75
N GLU A 21 6.64 5.63 -13.03
CA GLU A 21 7.71 5.50 -12.00
C GLU A 21 7.56 6.46 -10.83
N ARG A 22 7.15 7.72 -11.09
CA ARG A 22 6.93 8.69 -10.01
C ARG A 22 5.99 8.15 -8.94
N SER A 23 4.93 7.42 -9.33
CA SER A 23 3.89 6.88 -8.45
C SER A 23 4.43 5.94 -7.36
N VAL A 24 5.59 5.32 -7.55
CA VAL A 24 6.18 4.44 -6.52
C VAL A 24 6.46 5.23 -5.24
N ARG A 25 6.93 6.49 -5.36
CA ARG A 25 7.12 7.35 -4.18
C ARG A 25 5.80 7.65 -3.48
N GLN A 26 4.73 7.94 -4.22
CA GLN A 26 3.40 8.19 -3.68
C GLN A 26 2.87 6.95 -2.94
N ALA A 27 3.12 5.74 -3.45
CA ALA A 27 2.72 4.50 -2.79
C ALA A 27 3.42 4.33 -1.43
N ARG A 28 4.72 4.61 -1.34
CA ARG A 28 5.46 4.57 -0.06
C ARG A 28 4.93 5.59 0.95
N LEU A 29 4.68 6.82 0.50
CA LEU A 29 4.13 7.88 1.36
C LEU A 29 2.74 7.53 1.88
N PHE A 30 1.89 6.97 1.02
CA PHE A 30 0.56 6.51 1.42
C PHE A 30 0.59 5.52 2.58
N LEU A 31 1.49 4.53 2.56
CA LEU A 31 1.63 3.61 3.70
C LEU A 31 2.02 4.33 4.98
N ARG A 32 2.97 5.27 4.91
CA ARG A 32 3.42 6.05 6.08
C ARG A 32 2.30 6.91 6.64
N ASP A 33 1.56 7.59 5.77
CA ASP A 33 0.46 8.48 6.14
C ASP A 33 -0.72 7.73 6.78
N ILE A 34 -0.95 6.47 6.42
CA ILE A 34 -2.02 5.65 6.99
C ILE A 34 -1.57 4.91 8.26
N LEU A 35 -0.38 4.30 8.24
CA LEU A 35 0.06 3.42 9.33
C LEU A 35 0.60 4.19 10.55
N VAL A 36 1.38 5.26 10.36
CA VAL A 36 2.05 5.94 11.49
C VAL A 36 1.07 6.63 12.46
N PRO A 37 -0.02 7.28 12.02
CA PRO A 37 -0.89 7.98 12.96
C PRO A 37 -1.65 7.07 13.94
N ALA A 38 -1.91 5.80 13.57
CA ALA A 38 -2.87 4.96 14.29
C ALA A 38 -2.49 3.48 14.43
N HIS A 39 -1.47 2.97 13.72
CA HIS A 39 -1.21 1.54 13.63
C HIS A 39 0.23 1.14 13.97
N LEU A 40 1.22 1.97 13.64
CA LEU A 40 2.65 1.71 13.85
C LEU A 40 3.36 2.94 14.42
N SER A 41 4.47 2.72 15.10
CA SER A 41 5.33 3.82 15.57
C SER A 41 6.30 4.28 14.48
N PRO A 42 6.78 5.54 14.49
CA PRO A 42 7.91 5.93 13.65
C PRO A 42 9.14 5.05 13.93
N GLY A 43 9.75 4.49 12.88
CA GLY A 43 10.91 3.60 12.99
C GLY A 43 10.60 2.14 13.34
N ASP A 44 9.32 1.75 13.31
CA ASP A 44 8.91 0.35 13.43
C ASP A 44 9.40 -0.47 12.23
N GLU A 45 10.09 -1.60 12.48
CA GLU A 45 10.64 -2.47 11.45
C GLU A 45 9.57 -2.97 10.46
N LEU A 46 8.35 -3.23 10.96
CA LEU A 46 7.23 -3.65 10.11
C LEU A 46 6.84 -2.56 9.10
N LEU A 47 6.98 -1.28 9.46
CA LEU A 47 6.71 -0.20 8.54
C LEU A 47 7.72 -0.19 7.39
N ASP A 48 9.00 -0.44 7.69
CA ASP A 48 10.06 -0.48 6.68
C ASP A 48 9.92 -1.70 5.77
N ASP A 49 9.55 -2.86 6.31
CA ASP A 49 9.20 -4.05 5.53
C ASP A 49 8.03 -3.78 4.58
N MET A 50 6.95 -3.17 5.07
CA MET A 50 5.78 -2.84 4.24
C MET A 50 6.12 -1.83 3.13
N VAL A 51 6.99 -0.87 3.43
CA VAL A 51 7.46 0.11 2.44
C VAL A 51 8.31 -0.54 1.37
N LEU A 52 9.18 -1.50 1.73
CA LEU A 52 9.94 -2.28 0.76
C LEU A 52 9.00 -3.11 -0.14
N VAL A 53 8.03 -3.82 0.45
CA VAL A 53 7.06 -4.62 -0.30
C VAL A 53 6.27 -3.77 -1.29
N VAL A 54 5.79 -2.59 -0.90
CA VAL A 54 5.03 -1.73 -1.82
C VAL A 54 5.91 -1.17 -2.94
N ASP A 55 7.18 -0.88 -2.63
CA ASP A 55 8.13 -0.34 -3.60
C ASP A 55 8.36 -1.36 -4.73
N GLU A 56 8.68 -2.59 -4.35
CA GLU A 56 8.88 -3.69 -5.28
C GLU A 56 7.58 -4.06 -6.00
N PHE A 57 6.45 -4.11 -5.30
CA PHE A 57 5.16 -4.38 -5.92
C PHE A 57 4.81 -3.33 -6.99
N ALA A 58 4.92 -2.05 -6.67
CA ALA A 58 4.63 -0.97 -7.60
C ALA A 58 5.65 -0.92 -8.74
N GLY A 59 6.94 -1.06 -8.44
CA GLY A 59 8.02 -1.10 -9.42
C GLY A 59 7.86 -2.25 -10.42
N ASN A 60 7.59 -3.46 -9.92
CA ASN A 60 7.34 -4.63 -10.75
C ASN A 60 6.04 -4.50 -11.54
N GLY A 61 4.97 -3.98 -10.93
CA GLY A 61 3.72 -3.69 -11.60
C GLY A 61 3.92 -2.77 -12.80
N ILE A 62 4.65 -1.66 -12.61
CA ILE A 62 4.97 -0.71 -13.69
C ILE A 62 5.84 -1.37 -14.75
N ARG A 63 6.92 -2.06 -14.37
CA ARG A 63 7.90 -2.58 -15.34
C ARG A 63 7.38 -3.76 -16.15
N HIS A 64 6.53 -4.60 -15.56
CA HIS A 64 6.25 -5.93 -16.09
C HIS A 64 4.79 -6.21 -16.41
N THR A 65 3.86 -5.27 -16.16
CA THR A 65 2.42 -5.50 -16.36
C THR A 65 1.77 -4.41 -17.20
N ALA A 66 0.48 -4.58 -17.52
CA ALA A 66 -0.35 -3.57 -18.16
C ALA A 66 -0.39 -2.23 -17.38
N SER A 67 -0.06 -2.25 -16.08
CA SER A 67 0.03 -1.03 -15.28
C SER A 67 0.98 0.00 -15.92
N GLY A 68 2.15 -0.42 -16.41
CA GLY A 68 3.12 0.47 -17.07
C GLY A 68 2.74 0.91 -18.49
N GLN A 69 1.73 0.28 -19.10
CA GLN A 69 1.33 0.51 -20.49
C GLN A 69 0.11 1.44 -20.56
N GLY A 70 0.14 2.52 -19.78
CA GLY A 70 -0.99 3.45 -19.60
C GLY A 70 -2.03 2.99 -18.58
N GLY A 71 -1.76 1.90 -17.84
CA GLY A 71 -2.62 1.37 -16.80
C GLY A 71 -2.47 2.04 -15.43
N LYS A 72 -2.97 1.36 -14.40
CA LYS A 72 -3.01 1.84 -13.02
C LYS A 72 -2.55 0.75 -12.04
N ILE A 73 -2.06 1.19 -10.89
CA ILE A 73 -1.78 0.34 -9.74
C ILE A 73 -2.86 0.59 -8.70
N HIS A 74 -3.34 -0.48 -8.08
CA HIS A 74 -4.32 -0.44 -6.99
C HIS A 74 -3.70 -1.04 -5.74
N ILE A 75 -3.69 -0.28 -4.65
CA ILE A 75 -3.16 -0.70 -3.35
C ILE A 75 -4.30 -0.59 -2.34
N ALA A 76 -4.59 -1.67 -1.64
CA ALA A 76 -5.57 -1.70 -0.56
C ALA A 76 -4.86 -2.22 0.69
N LEU A 77 -4.91 -1.43 1.76
CA LEU A 77 -4.31 -1.77 3.04
C LEU A 77 -5.39 -2.28 3.99
N TRP A 78 -5.15 -3.46 4.54
CA TRP A 78 -6.03 -4.15 5.48
C TRP A 78 -5.28 -4.41 6.78
N ALA A 79 -5.99 -4.32 7.90
CA ALA A 79 -5.45 -4.63 9.22
C ALA A 79 -6.37 -5.57 10.00
N GLY A 80 -5.78 -6.48 10.75
CA GLY A 80 -6.49 -7.31 11.72
C GLY A 80 -5.58 -7.64 12.89
N ARG A 81 -6.04 -8.51 13.79
CA ARG A 81 -5.26 -8.92 14.96
C ARG A 81 -3.95 -9.58 14.49
N GLY A 82 -2.83 -8.86 14.64
CA GLY A 82 -1.48 -9.32 14.29
C GLY A 82 -1.21 -9.43 12.79
N VAL A 83 -2.02 -8.78 11.93
CA VAL A 83 -1.87 -8.88 10.46
C VAL A 83 -2.01 -7.49 9.83
N LEU A 84 -1.05 -7.13 8.97
CA LEU A 84 -1.16 -6.07 7.96
C LEU A 84 -1.05 -6.72 6.57
N ARG A 85 -1.91 -6.30 5.63
CA ARG A 85 -1.97 -6.86 4.26
C ARG A 85 -2.24 -5.79 3.22
#